data_AF-A0A972EG57-F1
#
_entry.id   AF-A0A972EG57-F1
#
_cell.length_a   1.000
_cell.length_b   1.000
_cell.length_c   1.000
_cell.angle_alpha   90.00
_cell.angle_beta   90.00
_cell.angle_gamma   90.00
#
_symmetry.space_group_name_H-M   'P 1'
#
loop_
_entity.id
_entity.type
_entity.pdbx_description
1 polymer ?
#
loop_
_entity_poly.entity_id
_entity_poly.type
_entity_poly.pdbx_seq_one_letter_code
_entity_poly.pdbx_strand_id
1 'polypeptide(L)'
;MEKIISLTKTDFNVTFGLSSMAYNFKNKKNRWQIIVFGLAMLSILPSYFLLVKSLDAIYDIYSQIGQRPMFLLSGFLMAQITVFVFGILYVMSKYYFSNDLVQLVPLPIKPSHILGSKFATLMISEYLTSLPVILPFIFIYGIKGGEGIIYWIYSLLLVATLPVIPLVLSSILVMFFMKYTNIGRKKDLIRTLSAVLFVV
;
A
#
# COMPACT_ATOMS: atom_id res chain seq x y z
N MET A 1 -23.10 -7.32 -11.14
CA MET A 1 -21.62 -7.40 -11.08
C MET A 1 -20.95 -6.25 -11.81
N GLU A 2 -21.51 -5.74 -12.91
CA GLU A 2 -20.93 -4.60 -13.65
C GLU A 2 -20.74 -3.32 -12.82
N LYS A 3 -21.68 -3.00 -11.92
CA LYS A 3 -21.60 -1.80 -11.07
C LYS A 3 -20.38 -1.78 -10.13
N ILE A 4 -20.04 -2.90 -9.48
CA ILE A 4 -18.90 -2.94 -8.54
C ILE A 4 -17.56 -2.85 -9.27
N ILE A 5 -17.45 -3.50 -10.43
CA ILE A 5 -16.24 -3.46 -11.26
C ILE A 5 -16.05 -2.05 -11.83
N SER A 6 -17.12 -1.44 -12.32
CA SER A 6 -17.10 -0.05 -12.80
C SER A 6 -16.69 0.93 -11.70
N LEU A 7 -17.24 0.80 -10.49
CA LEU A 7 -16.87 1.60 -9.32
C LEU A 7 -15.40 1.41 -8.96
N THR A 8 -14.92 0.18 -8.86
CA THR A 8 -13.52 -0.13 -8.52
C THR A 8 -12.57 0.44 -9.57
N LYS A 9 -12.87 0.28 -10.86
CA LYS A 9 -12.07 0.84 -11.95
C LYS A 9 -12.01 2.37 -11.90
N THR A 10 -13.14 3.00 -11.59
CA THR A 10 -13.25 4.46 -11.51
C THR A 10 -12.47 4.98 -10.30
N ASP A 11 -12.67 4.38 -9.14
CA ASP A 11 -11.99 4.71 -7.90
C ASP A 11 -10.47 4.46 -8.01
N PHE A 12 -10.03 3.40 -8.70
CA PHE A 12 -8.63 3.15 -9.03
C PHE A 12 -8.06 4.25 -9.93
N ASN A 13 -8.78 4.61 -11.00
CA ASN A 13 -8.34 5.67 -11.91
C ASN A 13 -8.24 7.04 -11.21
N VAL A 14 -9.17 7.35 -10.30
CA VAL A 14 -9.12 8.58 -9.49
C VAL A 14 -7.95 8.54 -8.51
N THR A 15 -7.72 7.39 -7.87
CA THR A 15 -6.65 7.24 -6.86
C THR A 15 -5.25 7.35 -7.48
N PHE A 16 -5.02 6.71 -8.63
CA PHE A 16 -3.70 6.65 -9.28
C PHE A 16 -3.52 7.65 -10.43
N GLY A 17 -4.58 8.38 -10.82
CA GLY A 17 -4.52 9.39 -11.88
C GLY A 17 -4.14 8.83 -13.26
N LEU A 18 -4.53 7.59 -13.58
CA LEU A 18 -4.10 6.92 -14.82
C LEU A 18 -4.56 7.67 -16.08
N SER A 19 -5.80 8.19 -16.07
CA SER A 19 -6.33 8.98 -17.19
C SER A 19 -5.58 10.30 -17.38
N SER A 20 -5.20 10.98 -16.30
CA SER A 20 -4.37 12.19 -16.39
C SER A 20 -2.97 11.87 -16.90
N MET A 21 -2.39 10.75 -16.49
CA MET A 21 -1.08 10.31 -16.96
C MET A 21 -1.11 9.97 -18.46
N ALA A 22 -2.12 9.24 -18.92
CA ALA A 22 -2.33 8.93 -20.34
C ALA A 22 -2.56 10.20 -21.18
N TYR A 23 -3.32 11.17 -20.64
CA TYR A 23 -3.53 12.46 -21.30
C TYR A 23 -2.23 13.27 -21.42
N ASN A 24 -1.44 13.35 -20.33
CA ASN A 24 -0.16 14.05 -20.31
C ASN A 24 0.87 13.44 -21.28
N PHE A 25 0.75 12.15 -21.61
CA PHE A 25 1.62 11.49 -22.60
C PHE A 25 1.31 11.94 -24.03
N LYS A 26 0.03 12.16 -24.34
CA LYS A 26 -0.40 12.64 -25.66
C LYS A 26 -0.10 14.13 -25.84
N ASN A 27 -0.23 14.94 -24.80
CA ASN A 27 -0.05 16.38 -24.89
C ASN A 27 1.43 16.81 -24.78
N LYS A 28 2.01 17.38 -25.84
CA LYS A 28 3.45 17.75 -25.91
C LYS A 28 3.90 18.66 -24.76
N LYS A 29 3.04 19.56 -24.26
CA LYS A 29 3.36 20.51 -23.18
C LYS A 29 3.59 19.83 -21.82
N ASN A 30 2.91 18.71 -21.55
CA ASN A 30 2.93 18.04 -20.24
C ASN A 30 3.84 16.80 -20.21
N ARG A 31 4.46 16.43 -21.34
CA ARG A 31 5.37 15.27 -21.43
C ARG A 31 6.55 15.35 -20.47
N TRP A 32 7.03 16.56 -20.17
CA TRP A 32 8.10 16.78 -19.20
C TRP A 32 7.77 16.24 -17.81
N GLN A 33 6.51 16.31 -17.36
CA GLN A 33 6.09 15.75 -16.07
C GLN A 33 6.30 14.22 -16.02
N ILE A 34 6.04 13.53 -17.13
CA ILE A 34 6.23 12.08 -17.24
C ILE A 34 7.71 11.72 -17.30
N ILE A 35 8.52 12.52 -18.01
CA ILE A 35 9.97 12.33 -18.05
C ILE A 35 10.57 12.50 -16.65
N VAL A 36 10.17 13.55 -15.92
CA VAL A 36 10.60 13.78 -14.53
C VAL A 36 10.16 12.63 -13.62
N PHE A 37 8.91 12.17 -13.74
CA PHE A 37 8.43 11.01 -12.97
C PHE A 37 9.22 9.74 -13.29
N GLY A 38 9.51 9.47 -14.56
CA GLY A 38 10.32 8.33 -15.00
C GLY A 38 11.75 8.42 -14.48
N LEU A 39 12.36 9.60 -14.53
CA LEU A 39 13.71 9.84 -14.01
C LEU A 39 13.77 9.69 -12.48
N ALA A 40 12.73 10.13 -11.76
CA ALA A 40 12.59 9.90 -10.32
C ALA A 40 12.40 8.42 -9.97
N MET A 41 11.67 7.65 -10.78
CA MET A 41 11.59 6.20 -10.59
C MET A 41 12.93 5.51 -10.87
N LEU A 42 13.65 5.93 -11.92
CA LEU A 42 14.97 5.40 -12.23
C LEU A 42 16.00 5.69 -11.13
N SER A 43 15.92 6.83 -10.45
CA SER A 43 16.86 7.17 -9.36
C SER A 43 16.70 6.30 -8.11
N ILE A 44 15.55 5.64 -7.94
CA ILE A 44 15.29 4.70 -6.83
C ILE A 44 15.88 3.31 -7.11
N LEU A 45 16.15 2.95 -8.37
CA LEU A 45 16.65 1.61 -8.71
C LEU A 45 18.02 1.29 -8.09
N PRO A 46 19.03 2.20 -8.10
CA PRO A 46 20.31 1.91 -7.47
C PRO A 46 20.21 1.70 -5.95
N SER A 47 19.40 2.51 -5.26
CA SER A 47 19.21 2.36 -3.81
C SER A 47 18.48 1.07 -3.48
N TYR A 48 17.48 0.70 -4.29
CA TYR A 48 16.81 -0.58 -4.16
C TYR A 48 17.76 -1.77 -4.39
N PHE A 49 18.63 -1.69 -5.41
CA PHE A 49 19.62 -2.74 -5.66
C PHE A 49 20.62 -2.89 -4.50
N LEU A 50 21.08 -1.78 -3.92
CA LEU A 50 21.92 -1.81 -2.72
C LEU A 50 21.20 -2.45 -1.54
N LEU A 51 19.93 -2.11 -1.32
CA LEU A 51 19.09 -2.73 -0.29
C LEU A 51 19.01 -4.25 -0.47
N VAL A 52 18.75 -4.74 -1.69
CA VAL A 52 18.68 -6.18 -1.98
C VAL A 52 20.01 -6.87 -1.68
N LYS A 53 21.14 -6.26 -2.07
CA LYS A 53 22.48 -6.78 -1.73
C LYS A 53 22.72 -6.82 -0.22
N SER A 54 22.28 -5.82 0.53
CA SER A 54 22.38 -5.82 1.98
C SER A 54 21.53 -6.93 2.60
N LEU A 55 20.31 -7.15 2.10
CA LEU A 55 19.46 -8.25 2.55
C LEU A 55 20.08 -9.63 2.24
N ASP A 56 20.78 -9.76 1.11
CA ASP A 56 21.47 -11.00 0.75
C ASP A 56 22.57 -11.35 1.76
N ALA A 57 23.36 -10.36 2.16
CA ALA A 57 24.38 -10.52 3.21
C ALA A 57 23.75 -10.84 4.57
N ILE A 58 22.62 -10.20 4.90
CA ILE A 58 21.87 -10.49 6.14
C ILE A 58 21.36 -11.93 6.14
N TYR A 59 20.85 -12.45 5.02
CA TYR A 59 20.45 -13.85 4.91
C TYR A 59 21.60 -14.81 5.24
N ASP A 60 22.82 -14.52 4.78
CA ASP A 60 23.99 -15.36 5.10
C ASP A 60 24.30 -15.37 6.60
N ILE A 61 24.12 -14.23 7.29
CA ILE A 61 24.25 -14.16 8.75
C ILE A 61 23.21 -15.05 9.42
N TYR A 62 21.92 -14.93 9.04
CA TYR A 62 20.85 -15.79 9.57
C TYR A 62 21.11 -17.28 9.29
N SER A 63 21.70 -17.60 8.14
CA SER A 63 22.08 -18.95 7.76
C SER A 63 23.20 -19.52 8.65
N GLN A 64 24.23 -18.72 8.93
CA GLN A 64 25.37 -19.13 9.75
C GLN A 64 24.98 -19.40 11.21
N ILE A 65 24.03 -18.65 11.75
CA ILE A 65 23.52 -18.84 13.12
C ILE A 65 22.39 -19.88 13.22
N GLY A 66 22.06 -20.57 12.12
CA GLY A 66 21.00 -21.59 12.09
C GLY A 66 19.57 -21.05 12.20
N GLN A 67 19.35 -19.75 12.00
CA GLN A 67 18.04 -19.09 12.11
C GLN A 67 17.50 -18.62 10.75
N ARG A 68 17.68 -19.41 9.69
CA ARG A 68 17.18 -19.06 8.33
C ARG A 68 15.72 -18.61 8.30
N PRO A 69 14.75 -19.29 8.99
CA PRO A 69 13.34 -18.88 8.92
C PRO A 69 13.07 -17.47 9.47
N MET A 70 13.89 -16.99 10.41
CA MET A 70 13.74 -15.65 11.00
C MET A 70 14.02 -14.54 9.98
N PHE A 71 14.86 -14.80 8.97
CA PHE A 71 15.03 -13.86 7.87
C PHE A 71 13.70 -13.60 7.15
N LEU A 72 12.97 -14.67 6.78
CA LEU A 72 11.69 -14.53 6.09
C LEU A 72 10.63 -13.88 6.99
N LEU A 73 10.58 -14.29 8.26
CA LEU A 73 9.69 -13.67 9.25
C LEU A 73 9.95 -12.17 9.38
N SER A 74 11.21 -11.74 9.43
CA SER A 74 11.57 -10.32 9.51
C SER A 74 11.06 -9.52 8.32
N GLY A 75 11.11 -10.09 7.10
CA GLY A 75 10.53 -9.48 5.91
C GLY A 75 9.03 -9.29 6.00
N PHE A 76 8.29 -10.32 6.46
CA PHE A 76 6.84 -10.20 6.66
C PHE A 76 6.49 -9.17 7.72
N LEU A 77 7.22 -9.10 8.83
CA LEU A 77 7.01 -8.10 9.87
C LEU A 77 7.30 -6.69 9.35
N MET A 78 8.41 -6.47 8.64
CA MET A 78 8.73 -5.16 8.04
C MET A 78 7.66 -4.72 7.04
N ALA A 79 7.18 -5.64 6.21
CA ALA A 79 6.10 -5.35 5.27
C ALA A 79 4.77 -5.04 5.99
N GLN A 80 4.42 -5.78 7.03
CA GLN A 80 3.21 -5.52 7.83
C GLN A 80 3.27 -4.17 8.55
N ILE A 81 4.41 -3.81 9.13
CA ILE A 81 4.62 -2.48 9.74
C ILE A 81 4.47 -1.39 8.69
N THR A 82 5.07 -1.58 7.51
CA THR A 82 4.94 -0.64 6.40
C THR A 82 3.47 -0.44 6.01
N VAL A 83 2.74 -1.53 5.78
CA VAL A 83 1.30 -1.47 5.48
C VAL A 83 0.51 -0.83 6.62
N PHE A 84 0.85 -1.09 7.88
CA PHE A 84 0.13 -0.49 9.00
C PHE A 84 0.29 1.03 9.01
N VAL A 85 1.52 1.53 8.86
CA VAL A 85 1.82 2.97 8.85
C VAL A 85 1.15 3.66 7.65
N PHE A 86 1.35 3.14 6.45
CA PHE A 86 0.73 3.72 5.25
C PHE A 86 -0.79 3.53 5.23
N GLY A 87 -1.30 2.44 5.77
CA GLY A 87 -2.73 2.15 5.87
C GLY A 87 -3.49 3.16 6.71
N ILE A 88 -2.88 3.73 7.75
CA ILE A 88 -3.49 4.82 8.51
C ILE A 88 -3.73 6.03 7.60
N LEU A 89 -2.71 6.42 6.84
CA LEU A 89 -2.78 7.56 5.92
C LEU A 89 -3.81 7.31 4.82
N TYR A 90 -3.81 6.10 4.23
CA TYR A 90 -4.72 5.74 3.16
C TYR A 90 -6.17 5.65 3.64
N VAL A 91 -6.44 5.05 4.80
CA VAL A 91 -7.80 4.97 5.39
C VAL A 91 -8.32 6.38 5.69
N MET A 92 -7.51 7.25 6.31
CA MET A 92 -7.90 8.64 6.55
C MET A 92 -8.26 9.36 5.25
N SER A 93 -7.37 9.28 4.26
CA SER A 93 -7.55 9.92 2.95
C SER A 93 -8.83 9.44 2.27
N LYS A 94 -9.05 8.13 2.22
CA LYS A 94 -10.09 7.49 1.40
C LYS A 94 -11.48 7.48 2.03
N TYR A 95 -11.58 7.36 3.35
CA TYR A 95 -12.87 7.24 4.04
C TYR A 95 -13.32 8.54 4.71
N TYR A 96 -12.39 9.35 5.20
CA TYR A 96 -12.74 10.57 5.96
C TYR A 96 -12.51 11.85 5.17
N PHE A 97 -11.49 11.87 4.30
CA PHE A 97 -11.04 13.12 3.68
C PHE A 97 -11.57 13.28 2.24
N SER A 98 -11.99 12.19 1.61
CA SER A 98 -12.59 12.21 0.27
C SER A 98 -14.02 12.75 0.29
N ASN A 99 -14.38 13.54 -0.72
CA ASN A 99 -15.76 13.96 -0.97
C ASN A 99 -16.59 12.88 -1.70
N ASP A 100 -16.00 11.75 -2.08
CA ASP A 100 -16.63 10.72 -2.90
C ASP A 100 -17.88 10.15 -2.23
N LEU A 101 -17.87 9.95 -0.91
CA LEU A 101 -19.01 9.37 -0.21
C LEU A 101 -20.24 10.28 -0.27
N VAL A 102 -20.06 11.60 -0.20
CA VAL A 102 -21.16 12.58 -0.32
C VAL A 102 -21.81 12.51 -1.71
N GLN A 103 -21.03 12.19 -2.75
CA GLN A 103 -21.50 12.08 -4.13
C GLN A 103 -22.07 10.69 -4.45
N LEU A 104 -21.52 9.63 -3.86
CA LEU A 104 -21.88 8.24 -4.16
C LEU A 104 -23.10 7.74 -3.36
N VAL A 105 -23.32 8.25 -2.15
CA VAL A 105 -24.44 7.83 -1.27
C VAL A 105 -25.83 8.16 -1.84
N PRO A 106 -26.07 9.32 -2.50
CA PRO A 106 -27.37 9.63 -3.09
C PRO A 106 -27.72 8.79 -4.33
N LEU A 107 -26.73 8.13 -4.94
CA LEU A 107 -26.95 7.32 -6.14
C LEU A 107 -27.63 5.98 -5.78
N PRO A 108 -28.40 5.36 -6.71
CA PRO A 108 -29.03 4.05 -6.50
C PRO A 108 -28.02 2.90 -6.60
N ILE A 109 -27.03 2.93 -5.70
CA ILE A 109 -25.91 1.99 -5.57
C ILE A 109 -25.95 1.44 -4.14
N LYS A 110 -25.80 0.11 -4.00
CA LYS A 110 -25.75 -0.50 -2.66
C LYS A 110 -24.51 -0.01 -1.90
N PRO A 111 -24.63 0.39 -0.62
CA PRO A 111 -23.49 0.81 0.20
C PRO A 111 -22.35 -0.22 0.24
N SER A 112 -22.69 -1.52 0.22
CA SER A 112 -21.71 -2.61 0.17
C SER A 112 -20.82 -2.57 -1.08
N HIS A 113 -21.33 -2.09 -2.23
CA HIS A 113 -20.53 -1.93 -3.44
C HIS A 113 -19.55 -0.75 -3.34
N ILE A 114 -19.95 0.35 -2.68
CA ILE A 114 -19.10 1.53 -2.46
C ILE A 114 -17.95 1.18 -1.50
N LEU A 115 -18.28 0.52 -0.39
CA LEU A 115 -17.28 0.07 0.59
C LEU A 115 -16.33 -0.95 -0.02
N GLY A 116 -16.87 -1.94 -0.77
CA GLY A 116 -16.08 -2.95 -1.45
C GLY A 116 -15.11 -2.36 -2.48
N SER A 117 -15.54 -1.39 -3.28
CA SER A 117 -14.65 -0.74 -4.26
C SER A 117 -13.55 0.07 -3.59
N LYS A 118 -13.87 0.84 -2.54
CA LYS A 118 -12.86 1.61 -1.79
C LYS A 118 -11.86 0.68 -1.10
N PHE A 119 -12.33 -0.40 -0.50
CA PHE A 119 -11.46 -1.41 0.14
C PHE A 119 -10.56 -2.11 -0.87
N ALA A 120 -11.09 -2.50 -2.04
CA ALA A 120 -10.28 -3.13 -3.09
C ALA A 120 -9.16 -2.20 -3.58
N THR A 121 -9.46 -0.93 -3.83
CA THR A 121 -8.42 0.02 -4.24
C THR A 121 -7.41 0.27 -3.13
N LEU A 122 -7.84 0.33 -1.87
CA LEU A 122 -6.93 0.41 -0.72
C LEU A 122 -5.98 -0.78 -0.65
N MET A 123 -6.50 -2.01 -0.80
CA MET A 123 -5.65 -3.20 -0.84
C MET A 123 -4.61 -3.13 -1.96
N ILE A 124 -4.99 -2.66 -3.15
CA ILE A 124 -4.03 -2.51 -4.26
C ILE A 124 -2.98 -1.43 -3.94
N SER A 125 -3.38 -0.31 -3.33
CA SER A 125 -2.44 0.71 -2.85
C SER A 125 -1.43 0.13 -1.86
N GLU A 126 -1.85 -0.73 -0.94
CA GLU A 126 -0.93 -1.40 -0.01
C GLU A 126 -0.01 -2.40 -0.69
N TYR A 127 -0.47 -3.12 -1.71
CA TYR A 127 0.43 -4.01 -2.44
C TYR A 127 1.54 -3.25 -3.17
N LEU A 128 1.27 -2.05 -3.66
CA LEU A 128 2.28 -1.22 -4.31
C LEU A 128 3.38 -0.77 -3.33
N THR A 129 3.05 -0.58 -2.05
CA THR A 129 4.02 -0.21 -1.01
C THR A 129 4.70 -1.44 -0.38
N SER A 130 3.97 -2.54 -0.20
CA SER A 130 4.46 -3.73 0.51
C SER A 130 5.27 -4.69 -0.35
N LEU A 131 4.95 -4.83 -1.65
CA LEU A 131 5.63 -5.77 -2.54
C LEU A 131 7.13 -5.47 -2.69
N PRO A 132 7.57 -4.22 -2.92
CA PRO A 132 8.99 -3.90 -2.97
C PRO A 132 9.74 -4.28 -1.67
N VAL A 133 9.04 -4.26 -0.52
CA VAL A 133 9.63 -4.62 0.77
C VAL A 133 9.75 -6.13 0.93
N ILE A 134 8.68 -6.90 0.68
CA ILE A 134 8.62 -8.34 0.98
C ILE A 134 9.25 -9.23 -0.11
N LEU A 135 9.17 -8.84 -1.38
CA LEU A 135 9.69 -9.63 -2.49
C LEU A 135 11.17 -10.01 -2.35
N PRO A 136 12.11 -9.13 -1.98
CA PRO A 136 13.51 -9.52 -1.86
C PRO A 136 13.71 -10.60 -0.79
N PHE A 137 12.99 -10.55 0.33
CA PHE A 137 13.05 -11.60 1.34
C PHE A 137 12.57 -12.95 0.80
N ILE A 138 11.43 -12.96 0.09
CA ILE A 138 10.88 -14.19 -0.49
C ILE A 138 11.84 -14.79 -1.51
N PHE A 139 12.41 -13.98 -2.41
CA PHE A 139 13.31 -14.47 -3.45
C PHE A 139 14.65 -14.92 -2.90
N ILE A 140 15.27 -14.15 -2.00
CA ILE A 140 16.54 -14.51 -1.37
C ILE A 140 16.39 -15.82 -0.59
N TYR A 141 15.36 -15.92 0.26
CA TYR A 141 15.10 -17.11 1.05
C TYR A 141 14.80 -18.33 0.15
N GLY A 142 13.93 -18.17 -0.86
CA GLY A 142 13.53 -19.25 -1.73
C GLY A 142 14.66 -19.79 -2.61
N ILE A 143 15.45 -18.88 -3.22
CA ILE A 143 16.52 -19.25 -4.15
C ILE A 143 17.74 -19.78 -3.38
N LYS A 144 18.23 -19.06 -2.36
CA LYS A 144 19.42 -19.49 -1.60
C LYS A 144 19.13 -20.63 -0.63
N GLY A 145 17.88 -20.76 -0.17
CA GLY A 145 17.42 -21.89 0.63
C GLY A 145 17.24 -23.17 -0.20
N GLY A 146 17.15 -23.07 -1.53
CA GLY A 146 16.83 -24.21 -2.40
C GLY A 146 15.40 -24.72 -2.18
N GLU A 147 14.48 -23.82 -1.85
CA GLU A 147 13.12 -24.18 -1.46
C GLU A 147 12.30 -24.69 -2.66
N GLY A 148 11.48 -25.72 -2.41
CA GLY A 148 10.66 -26.36 -3.45
C GLY A 148 9.44 -25.53 -3.88
N ILE A 149 8.66 -26.06 -4.83
CA ILE A 149 7.47 -25.38 -5.39
C ILE A 149 6.42 -25.00 -4.32
N ILE A 150 6.31 -25.81 -3.26
CA ILE A 150 5.35 -25.60 -2.18
C ILE A 150 5.58 -24.26 -1.46
N TYR A 151 6.85 -23.86 -1.30
CA TYR A 151 7.24 -22.60 -0.67
C TYR A 151 6.73 -21.40 -1.45
N TRP A 152 6.83 -21.43 -2.78
CA TRP A 152 6.37 -20.34 -3.65
C TRP A 152 4.85 -20.17 -3.60
N ILE A 153 4.12 -21.28 -3.56
CA ILE A 153 2.64 -21.27 -3.42
C ILE A 153 2.25 -20.65 -2.07
N TYR A 154 2.86 -21.10 -0.96
CA TYR A 154 2.60 -20.52 0.35
C TYR A 154 3.00 -19.06 0.45
N SER A 155 4.14 -18.68 -0.11
CA SER A 155 4.60 -17.29 -0.16
C SER A 155 3.61 -16.39 -0.88
N LEU A 156 3.06 -16.85 -2.01
CA LEU A 156 2.03 -16.12 -2.76
C LEU A 156 0.74 -15.95 -1.95
N LEU A 157 0.28 -17.00 -1.26
CA LEU A 157 -0.90 -16.92 -0.39
C LEU A 157 -0.68 -15.99 0.81
N LEU A 158 0.50 -16.03 1.42
CA LEU A 158 0.85 -15.15 2.53
C LEU A 158 0.94 -13.69 2.08
N VAL A 159 1.55 -13.43 0.93
CA VAL A 159 1.56 -12.07 0.35
C VAL A 159 0.13 -11.60 0.09
N ALA A 160 -0.74 -12.43 -0.47
CA ALA A 160 -2.14 -12.06 -0.75
C ALA A 160 -3.00 -11.79 0.50
N THR A 161 -2.55 -12.21 1.69
CA THR A 161 -3.22 -11.96 2.97
C THR A 161 -2.46 -10.96 3.85
N LEU A 162 -1.24 -10.60 3.46
CA LEU A 162 -0.33 -9.71 4.19
C LEU A 162 -0.99 -8.40 4.63
N PRO A 163 -1.70 -7.64 3.77
CA PRO A 163 -2.23 -6.34 4.17
C PRO A 163 -3.52 -6.43 5.00
N VAL A 164 -4.15 -7.61 5.11
CA VAL A 164 -5.47 -7.74 5.75
C VAL A 164 -5.42 -7.35 7.23
N ILE A 165 -4.50 -7.92 8.00
CA ILE A 165 -4.38 -7.62 9.44
C ILE A 165 -3.98 -6.15 9.67
N PRO A 166 -2.90 -5.63 9.05
CA PRO A 166 -2.52 -4.23 9.19
C PRO A 166 -3.64 -3.25 8.82
N LEU A 167 -4.39 -3.51 7.74
CA LEU A 167 -5.50 -2.65 7.30
C LEU A 167 -6.67 -2.63 8.28
N VAL A 168 -7.01 -3.77 8.87
CA VAL A 168 -8.05 -3.83 9.90
C VAL A 168 -7.61 -3.03 11.12
N LEU A 169 -6.37 -3.21 11.57
CA LEU A 169 -5.82 -2.47 12.70
C LEU A 169 -5.76 -0.96 12.43
N SER A 170 -5.26 -0.55 11.27
CA SER A 170 -5.20 0.86 10.89
C SER A 170 -6.61 1.46 10.78
N SER A 171 -7.58 0.70 10.26
CA SER A 171 -8.98 1.13 10.19
C SER A 171 -9.61 1.33 11.56
N ILE A 172 -9.44 0.37 12.47
CA ILE A 172 -9.92 0.48 13.86
C ILE A 172 -9.30 1.69 14.55
N LEU A 173 -7.98 1.85 14.38
CA LEU A 173 -7.25 2.97 14.94
C LEU A 173 -7.79 4.30 14.41
N VAL A 174 -7.89 4.46 13.10
CA VAL A 174 -8.42 5.68 12.49
C VAL A 174 -9.85 5.95 12.94
N MET A 175 -10.71 4.93 13.02
CA MET A 175 -12.08 5.08 13.54
C MET A 175 -12.07 5.62 14.98
N PHE A 176 -11.19 5.10 15.83
CA PHE A 176 -11.02 5.58 17.20
C PHE A 176 -10.55 7.03 17.22
N PHE A 177 -9.50 7.40 16.47
CA PHE A 177 -9.00 8.77 16.41
C PHE A 177 -10.05 9.76 15.87
N MET A 178 -10.73 9.41 14.78
CA MET A 178 -11.72 10.27 14.13
C MET A 178 -12.96 10.51 14.98
N LYS A 179 -13.30 9.56 15.86
CA LYS A 179 -14.36 9.76 16.87
C LYS A 179 -14.10 11.00 17.73
N TYR A 180 -12.85 11.25 18.10
CA TYR A 180 -12.47 12.37 18.97
C TYR A 180 -12.09 13.64 18.20
N THR A 181 -11.50 13.52 17.00
CA THR A 181 -11.05 14.70 16.23
C THR A 181 -12.16 15.38 15.43
N ASN A 182 -13.27 14.72 15.13
CA ASN A 182 -14.38 15.29 14.34
C ASN A 182 -15.31 16.25 15.14
N ILE A 183 -14.96 16.59 16.39
CA ILE A 183 -15.86 17.28 17.36
C ILE A 183 -15.81 18.83 17.30
N GLY A 184 -14.92 19.48 16.53
CA GLY A 184 -14.70 20.94 16.67
C GLY A 184 -14.85 21.82 15.42
N ARG A 185 -14.68 23.15 15.60
CA ARG A 185 -14.63 24.19 14.54
C ARG A 185 -13.25 24.31 13.86
N LYS A 186 -12.21 23.63 14.38
CA LYS A 186 -10.81 23.62 13.88
C LYS A 186 -10.37 22.23 13.34
N LYS A 187 -11.27 21.53 12.64
CA LYS A 187 -11.10 20.12 12.23
C LYS A 187 -9.85 19.88 11.38
N ASP A 188 -9.53 20.80 10.49
CA ASP A 188 -8.37 20.65 9.59
C ASP A 188 -7.04 20.74 10.32
N LEU A 189 -6.94 21.61 11.33
CA LEU A 189 -5.70 21.79 12.11
C LEU A 189 -5.45 20.62 13.08
N ILE A 190 -6.52 20.08 13.66
CA ILE A 190 -6.44 18.87 14.49
C ILE A 190 -6.12 17.64 13.62
N ARG A 191 -6.66 17.54 12.40
CA ARG A 191 -6.35 16.49 11.42
C ARG A 191 -4.89 16.50 10.97
N THR A 192 -4.35 17.67 10.66
CA THR A 192 -2.94 17.77 10.21
C THR A 192 -1.97 17.49 11.36
N LEU A 193 -2.21 18.02 12.55
CA LEU A 193 -1.39 17.73 13.73
C LEU A 193 -1.44 16.25 14.13
N SER A 194 -2.63 15.64 14.15
CA SER A 194 -2.77 14.22 14.48
C SER A 194 -2.12 13.31 13.42
N ALA A 195 -2.19 13.65 12.13
CA ALA A 195 -1.49 12.92 11.08
C ALA A 195 0.05 13.04 11.21
N VAL A 196 0.57 14.21 11.56
CA VAL A 196 2.02 14.42 11.78
C VAL A 196 2.49 13.67 13.03
N LEU A 197 1.74 13.74 14.12
CA LEU A 197 2.06 13.07 15.40
C LEU A 197 1.93 11.54 15.30
N PHE A 198 1.20 11.02 14.31
CA PHE A 198 1.13 9.58 14.07
C PHE A 198 2.31 9.05 13.23
N VAL A 199 2.96 9.93 12.47
CA VAL A 199 4.07 9.57 11.55
C VAL A 199 5.43 9.83 12.19
N VAL A 200 5.51 10.76 13.16
CA VAL A 200 6.70 11.09 13.96
C VAL A 200 6.69 10.31 15.26
#